data_AF-A0A1D2UAE9-F1
#
_entry.id   AF-A0A1D2UAE9-F1
#
_cell.length_a   1.000
_cell.length_b   1.000
_cell.length_c   1.000
_cell.angle_alpha   90.00
_cell.angle_beta   90.00
_cell.angle_gamma   90.00
#
_symmetry.space_group_name_H-M   'P 1'
#
loop_
_entity.id
_entity.type
_entity.pdbx_description
1 polymer ?
#
loop_
_entity_poly.entity_id
_entity_poly.type
_entity_poly.pdbx_seq_one_letter_code
_entity_poly.pdbx_strand_id
1 'polypeptide(L)'
;MKRTHSFSSRPQQGFTLVELAVVLAVIGLILGAIAIAKDVQRNAEYEKAVNKFAYQWKMAYDQYYQRTGTVLGDCQQAPTYMVNGSETEIPAGTSACSRAGSMNVAGIPENFENRGRKICSGQGYAANTVGLGDAALATQNLRTLMTRAGVRMPPGRGEGHEDRFLYIDSNGNAAELQVCFQWNTSGTASGAGNVMVIRGLTPDLARFMDQAIDGKPDSREGRFRIQGRPAHAGTAEANAPGTQWEANNTEGVNIADSASNSAMTSSDGRPAINNASGSAGGTATGRTLDEDRVILLTAHWIMEQ
;
A
#
# COMPACT_ATOMS: atom_id res chain seq x y z
N MET A 1 47.71 -49.81 -44.43
CA MET A 1 46.56 -50.40 -43.70
C MET A 1 45.50 -49.33 -43.48
N LYS A 2 44.36 -49.40 -44.18
CA LYS A 2 43.23 -48.46 -44.00
C LYS A 2 42.29 -49.03 -42.94
N ARG A 3 42.13 -48.35 -41.80
CA ARG A 3 41.09 -48.64 -40.81
C ARG A 3 39.76 -48.10 -41.34
N THR A 4 38.80 -48.98 -41.57
CA THR A 4 37.41 -48.62 -41.90
C THR A 4 36.66 -48.33 -40.60
N HIS A 5 36.27 -47.08 -40.38
CA HIS A 5 35.31 -46.73 -39.34
C HIS A 5 33.91 -47.13 -39.79
N SER A 6 33.31 -48.09 -39.09
CA SER A 6 31.89 -48.42 -39.22
C SER A 6 31.07 -47.31 -38.55
N PHE A 7 30.32 -46.55 -39.35
CA PHE A 7 29.27 -45.66 -38.84
C PHE A 7 28.02 -46.50 -38.62
N SER A 8 27.66 -46.70 -37.35
CA SER A 8 26.34 -47.21 -36.97
C SER A 8 25.32 -46.09 -37.14
N SER A 9 24.54 -46.11 -38.22
CA SER A 9 23.36 -45.27 -38.36
C SER A 9 22.24 -45.85 -37.50
N ARG A 10 21.94 -45.21 -36.36
CA ARG A 10 20.68 -45.48 -35.66
C ARG A 10 19.53 -45.01 -36.57
N PRO A 11 18.55 -45.87 -36.89
CA PRO A 11 17.39 -45.42 -37.64
C PRO A 11 16.68 -44.32 -36.83
N GLN A 12 16.56 -43.12 -37.41
CA GLN A 12 15.67 -42.08 -36.86
C GLN A 12 14.24 -42.58 -37.07
N GLN A 13 13.60 -43.05 -36.00
CA GLN A 13 12.16 -43.26 -36.01
C GLN A 13 11.49 -41.88 -36.10
N GLY A 14 10.81 -41.62 -37.23
CA GLY A 14 10.01 -40.42 -37.39
C GLY A 14 8.76 -40.50 -36.51
N PHE A 15 8.36 -39.38 -35.92
CA PHE A 15 7.11 -39.29 -35.16
C PHE A 15 5.91 -39.40 -36.08
N THR A 16 4.92 -40.21 -35.71
CA THR A 16 3.68 -40.31 -36.45
C THR A 16 2.83 -39.05 -36.26
N LEU A 17 1.99 -38.72 -37.24
CA LEU A 17 1.07 -37.57 -37.16
C LEU A 17 0.12 -37.70 -35.96
N VAL A 18 -0.26 -38.95 -35.62
CA VAL A 18 -1.12 -39.27 -34.47
C VAL A 18 -0.40 -39.01 -33.13
N GLU A 19 0.87 -39.40 -32.99
CA GLU A 19 1.63 -39.10 -31.76
C GLU A 19 1.78 -37.60 -31.53
N LEU A 20 2.09 -36.84 -32.58
CA LEU A 20 2.17 -35.38 -32.48
C LEU A 20 0.80 -34.75 -32.14
N ALA A 21 -0.29 -35.24 -32.71
CA ALA A 21 -1.63 -34.76 -32.43
C ALA A 21 -2.03 -34.99 -30.96
N VAL A 22 -1.76 -36.19 -30.42
CA VAL A 22 -2.05 -36.51 -29.01
C VAL A 22 -1.18 -35.67 -28.08
N VAL A 23 0.11 -35.47 -28.39
CA VAL A 23 1.01 -34.66 -27.56
C VAL A 23 0.54 -33.20 -27.48
N LEU A 24 0.16 -32.58 -28.60
CA LEU A 24 -0.35 -31.21 -28.61
C LEU A 24 -1.69 -31.08 -27.87
N ALA A 25 -2.58 -32.07 -27.98
CA ALA A 25 -3.83 -32.10 -27.22
C ALA A 25 -3.57 -32.18 -25.71
N VAL A 26 -2.63 -33.03 -25.27
CA VAL A 26 -2.25 -33.15 -23.87
C VAL A 26 -1.60 -31.87 -23.35
N ILE A 27 -0.68 -31.26 -24.11
CA ILE A 27 -0.05 -29.98 -23.74
C ILE A 27 -1.10 -28.87 -23.64
N GLY A 28 -2.05 -28.79 -24.58
CA GLY A 28 -3.14 -27.81 -24.54
C GLY A 28 -4.02 -27.95 -23.30
N LEU A 29 -4.35 -29.18 -22.90
CA LEU A 29 -5.13 -29.46 -21.69
C LEU A 29 -4.36 -29.07 -20.43
N ILE A 30 -3.06 -29.38 -20.36
CA ILE A 30 -2.21 -29.05 -19.21
C ILE A 30 -2.06 -27.53 -19.07
N LEU A 31 -1.79 -26.82 -20.16
CA LEU A 31 -1.65 -25.35 -20.15
C LEU A 31 -2.97 -24.66 -19.75
N GLY A 32 -4.12 -25.18 -20.21
CA GLY A 32 -5.43 -24.67 -19.80
C GLY A 32 -5.67 -24.80 -18.30
N ALA A 33 -5.30 -25.93 -17.69
CA ALA A 33 -5.42 -26.13 -16.25
C ALA A 33 -4.48 -25.23 -15.43
N ILE A 34 -3.24 -25.01 -15.90
CA ILE A 34 -2.26 -24.15 -15.20
C ILE A 34 -2.68 -22.68 -15.19
N ALA A 35 -3.32 -22.19 -16.26
CA ALA A 35 -3.77 -20.80 -16.34
C ALA A 35 -4.74 -20.45 -15.18
N ILE A 36 -5.71 -21.33 -14.91
CA ILE A 36 -6.67 -21.15 -13.81
C ILE A 36 -5.97 -21.21 -12.44
N ALA A 37 -5.02 -22.13 -12.27
CA ALA A 37 -4.30 -22.27 -11.01
C ALA A 37 -3.50 -21.01 -10.62
N LYS A 38 -2.89 -20.33 -11.60
CA LYS A 38 -2.14 -19.09 -11.36
C LYS A 38 -3.04 -17.95 -10.88
N ASP A 39 -4.24 -17.82 -11.45
CA ASP A 39 -5.20 -16.79 -11.03
C ASP A 39 -5.70 -17.03 -9.61
N VAL A 40 -6.00 -18.29 -9.27
CA VAL A 40 -6.40 -18.68 -7.90
C VAL A 40 -5.30 -18.38 -6.89
N GLN A 41 -4.04 -18.69 -7.22
CA GLN A 41 -2.92 -18.40 -6.34
C GLN A 41 -2.76 -16.89 -6.11
N ARG A 42 -2.85 -16.07 -7.16
CA ARG A 42 -2.78 -14.60 -7.05
C ARG A 42 -3.90 -14.05 -6.16
N ASN A 43 -5.13 -14.54 -6.36
CA ASN A 43 -6.27 -14.11 -5.54
C ASN A 43 -6.06 -14.49 -4.06
N ALA A 44 -5.54 -15.69 -3.79
CA ALA A 44 -5.22 -16.13 -2.44
C ALA A 44 -4.12 -15.29 -1.78
N GLU A 45 -3.15 -14.80 -2.55
CA GLU A 45 -2.12 -13.88 -2.04
C GLU A 45 -2.72 -12.52 -1.64
N TYR A 46 -3.63 -11.96 -2.44
CA TYR A 46 -4.34 -10.73 -2.11
C TYR A 46 -5.26 -10.93 -0.89
N GLU A 47 -6.00 -12.04 -0.83
CA GLU A 47 -6.79 -12.41 0.36
C GLU A 47 -5.93 -12.52 1.62
N LYS A 48 -4.70 -13.03 1.50
CA LYS A 48 -3.76 -13.09 2.62
C LYS A 48 -3.31 -11.69 3.06
N ALA A 49 -2.96 -10.81 2.12
CA ALA A 49 -2.58 -9.43 2.41
C ALA A 49 -3.70 -8.68 3.16
N VAL A 50 -4.96 -8.90 2.77
CA VAL A 50 -6.11 -8.29 3.42
C VAL A 50 -6.41 -8.95 4.77
N ASN A 51 -6.71 -10.25 4.78
CA ASN A 51 -7.25 -10.95 5.96
C ASN A 51 -6.21 -11.29 7.03
N LYS A 52 -4.98 -11.60 6.62
CA LYS A 52 -3.92 -12.02 7.56
C LYS A 52 -2.98 -10.89 7.94
N PHE A 53 -2.99 -9.77 7.22
CA PHE A 53 -2.15 -8.63 7.52
C PHE A 53 -2.97 -7.37 7.85
N ALA A 54 -3.68 -6.77 6.89
CA ALA A 54 -4.39 -5.50 7.13
C ALA A 54 -5.45 -5.59 8.24
N TYR A 55 -6.34 -6.59 8.18
CA TYR A 55 -7.36 -6.80 9.22
C TYR A 55 -6.76 -7.13 10.59
N GLN A 56 -5.65 -7.87 10.63
CA GLN A 56 -4.98 -8.18 11.91
C GLN A 56 -4.36 -6.92 12.53
N TRP A 57 -3.84 -6.00 11.72
CA TRP A 57 -3.36 -4.70 12.21
C TRP A 57 -4.49 -3.81 12.72
N LYS A 58 -5.65 -3.82 12.05
CA LYS A 58 -6.86 -3.19 12.60
C LYS A 58 -7.25 -3.77 13.95
N MET A 59 -7.29 -5.10 14.08
CA MET A 59 -7.59 -5.75 15.36
C MET A 59 -6.57 -5.41 16.45
N ALA A 60 -5.28 -5.30 16.10
CA ALA A 60 -4.23 -4.90 17.05
C ALA A 60 -4.40 -3.46 17.53
N TYR A 61 -4.80 -2.54 16.64
CA TYR A 61 -5.15 -1.17 17.02
C TYR A 61 -6.34 -1.13 17.99
N ASP A 62 -7.42 -1.86 17.68
CA ASP A 62 -8.61 -1.92 18.53
C ASP A 62 -8.26 -2.53 19.91
N GLN A 63 -7.41 -3.56 19.94
CA GLN A 63 -6.91 -4.16 21.18
C GLN A 63 -6.03 -3.20 21.98
N TYR A 64 -5.20 -2.39 21.33
CA TYR A 64 -4.40 -1.36 22.00
C TYR A 64 -5.29 -0.37 22.74
N TYR A 65 -6.35 0.11 22.08
CA TYR A 65 -7.32 1.00 22.69
C TYR A 65 -8.02 0.36 23.90
N GLN A 66 -8.50 -0.88 23.75
CA GLN A 66 -9.14 -1.62 24.85
C GLN A 66 -8.22 -1.83 26.07
N ARG A 67 -6.91 -1.97 25.86
CA ARG A 67 -5.93 -2.19 26.95
C ARG A 67 -5.48 -0.90 27.62
N THR A 68 -5.30 0.16 26.86
CA THR A 68 -4.68 1.39 27.35
C THR A 68 -5.70 2.49 27.67
N GLY A 69 -6.92 2.40 27.14
CA GLY A 69 -7.94 3.44 27.25
C GLY A 69 -7.67 4.68 26.39
N THR A 70 -6.63 4.65 25.55
CA THR A 70 -6.22 5.75 24.68
C THR A 70 -5.83 5.24 23.30
N VAL A 71 -5.94 6.10 22.28
CA VAL A 71 -5.51 5.73 20.93
C VAL A 71 -3.99 5.62 20.84
N LEU A 72 -3.50 5.00 19.77
CA LEU A 72 -2.08 4.67 19.63
C LEU A 72 -1.17 5.92 19.68
N GLY A 73 -0.21 5.91 20.60
CA GLY A 73 0.76 7.00 20.78
C GLY A 73 0.17 8.28 21.39
N ASP A 74 -1.03 8.20 21.98
CA ASP A 74 -1.60 9.26 22.80
C ASP A 74 -1.23 9.08 24.28
N CYS A 75 -1.56 10.05 25.12
CA CYS A 75 -1.22 10.04 26.54
C CYS A 75 -2.43 9.76 27.45
N GLN A 76 -2.25 8.84 28.40
CA GLN A 76 -3.33 8.42 29.31
C GLN A 76 -3.79 9.50 30.30
N GLN A 77 -2.89 10.41 30.68
CA GLN A 77 -3.19 11.45 31.66
C GLN A 77 -3.98 12.63 31.08
N ALA A 78 -3.84 12.86 29.77
CA ALA A 78 -4.53 13.94 29.05
C ALA A 78 -4.88 13.51 27.61
N PRO A 79 -5.80 12.53 27.43
CA PRO A 79 -6.08 11.97 26.11
C PRO A 79 -6.56 13.03 25.12
N THR A 80 -5.92 13.07 23.95
CA THR A 80 -6.32 13.91 22.82
C THR A 80 -7.27 13.17 21.88
N TYR A 81 -7.32 11.84 21.99
CA TYR A 81 -8.00 10.93 21.06
C TYR A 81 -7.46 10.99 19.62
N MET A 82 -6.25 11.53 19.47
CA MET A 82 -5.52 11.59 18.20
C MET A 82 -4.36 10.60 18.24
N VAL A 83 -4.20 9.79 17.18
CA VAL A 83 -2.99 9.00 17.00
C VAL A 83 -1.78 9.93 16.99
N ASN A 84 -0.73 9.54 17.71
CA ASN A 84 0.44 10.38 17.99
C ASN A 84 0.11 11.65 18.80
N GLY A 85 -0.96 11.61 19.59
CA GLY A 85 -1.39 12.73 20.43
C GLY A 85 -0.34 13.22 21.41
N SER A 86 0.55 12.34 21.89
CA SER A 86 1.58 12.71 22.87
C SER A 86 2.65 13.66 22.32
N GLU A 87 2.90 13.63 21.01
CA GLU A 87 3.83 14.53 20.31
C GLU A 87 3.11 15.76 19.74
N THR A 88 1.79 15.84 19.86
CA THR A 88 1.03 17.02 19.43
C THR A 88 1.27 18.16 20.41
N GLU A 89 1.32 19.38 19.88
CA GLU A 89 1.54 20.57 20.69
C GLU A 89 0.24 21.36 20.89
N ILE A 90 -0.10 21.66 22.15
CA ILE A 90 -1.36 22.34 22.47
C ILE A 90 -1.25 23.25 23.71
N PRO A 91 -0.95 24.57 23.56
CA PRO A 91 -0.58 25.33 22.35
C PRO A 91 0.81 25.00 21.79
N ALA A 92 1.19 25.63 20.66
CA ALA A 92 2.53 25.49 20.05
C ALA A 92 3.67 25.62 21.08
N GLY A 93 4.64 24.71 21.01
CA GLY A 93 5.78 24.61 21.93
C GLY A 93 5.47 23.96 23.28
N THR A 94 4.25 23.43 23.51
CA THR A 94 3.88 22.74 24.76
C THR A 94 3.34 21.34 24.49
N SER A 95 3.80 20.33 25.24
CA SER A 95 3.35 18.95 25.06
C SER A 95 1.89 18.76 25.48
N ALA A 96 1.11 18.06 24.66
CA ALA A 96 -0.25 17.65 24.99
C ALA A 96 -0.32 16.84 26.31
N CYS A 97 0.73 16.09 26.66
CA CYS A 97 0.77 15.23 27.84
C CYS A 97 0.88 15.98 29.17
N SER A 98 1.45 17.19 29.16
CA SER A 98 1.73 17.97 30.39
C SER A 98 0.63 18.96 30.74
N ARG A 99 -0.56 18.85 30.12
CA ARG A 99 -1.65 19.80 30.32
C ARG A 99 -2.26 19.71 31.72
N ALA A 100 -1.93 20.67 32.57
CA ALA A 100 -2.60 20.87 33.85
C ALA A 100 -4.06 21.32 33.62
N GLY A 101 -5.05 20.57 34.15
CA GLY A 101 -6.44 21.01 34.19
C GLY A 101 -7.25 20.85 32.90
N SER A 102 -6.91 19.89 32.02
CA SER A 102 -7.63 19.61 30.76
C SER A 102 -9.13 19.24 30.92
N MET A 103 -9.65 19.15 32.14
CA MET A 103 -11.09 18.98 32.42
C MET A 103 -11.86 20.31 32.54
N ASN A 104 -11.17 21.46 32.58
CA ASN A 104 -11.80 22.78 32.83
C ASN A 104 -12.14 23.58 31.57
N VAL A 105 -11.74 23.11 30.38
CA VAL A 105 -12.10 23.75 29.11
C VAL A 105 -12.67 22.67 28.21
N ALA A 106 -13.99 22.71 28.01
CA ALA A 106 -14.65 21.86 27.02
C ALA A 106 -14.24 22.32 25.61
N GLY A 107 -13.70 21.38 24.82
CA GLY A 107 -13.25 21.63 23.45
C GLY A 107 -11.73 21.66 23.34
N ILE A 108 -11.21 20.86 22.41
CA ILE A 108 -9.79 20.85 22.09
C ILE A 108 -9.54 22.06 21.15
N PRO A 109 -8.73 23.08 21.51
CA PRO A 109 -8.53 24.29 20.71
C PRO A 109 -8.00 23.97 19.30
N GLU A 110 -8.56 24.53 18.22
CA GLU A 110 -8.25 24.13 16.83
C GLU A 110 -6.78 24.31 16.37
N ASN A 111 -5.99 25.06 17.15
CA ASN A 111 -4.58 25.40 16.90
C ASN A 111 -3.60 24.33 17.43
N PHE A 112 -3.69 23.10 16.93
CA PHE A 112 -2.68 22.07 17.17
C PHE A 112 -1.52 22.21 16.20
N GLU A 113 -0.31 22.24 16.74
CA GLU A 113 0.92 22.09 15.98
C GLU A 113 1.45 20.66 16.11
N ASN A 114 2.35 20.29 15.20
CA ASN A 114 3.04 18.99 15.21
C ASN A 114 2.13 17.73 15.13
N ARG A 115 0.88 17.89 14.69
CA ARG A 115 -0.10 16.80 14.49
C ARG A 115 0.13 16.04 13.18
N GLY A 116 -0.42 14.82 13.12
CA GLY A 116 -0.51 14.04 11.88
C GLY A 116 0.78 13.37 11.41
N ARG A 117 1.82 13.36 12.24
CA ARG A 117 3.00 12.53 12.00
C ARG A 117 2.62 11.04 12.08
N LYS A 118 3.18 10.23 11.18
CA LYS A 118 2.91 8.79 11.13
C LYS A 118 3.72 8.04 12.18
N ILE A 119 3.06 7.19 12.95
CA ILE A 119 3.69 6.17 13.78
C ILE A 119 3.92 4.93 12.92
N CYS A 120 5.19 4.66 12.61
CA CYS A 120 5.65 3.56 11.77
C CYS A 120 6.81 2.82 12.45
N SER A 121 7.23 1.67 11.90
CA SER A 121 8.57 1.13 12.18
C SER A 121 9.56 1.51 11.08
N GLY A 122 10.78 1.87 11.48
CA GLY A 122 11.86 2.22 10.55
C GLY A 122 11.71 3.61 9.91
N GLN A 123 12.39 3.81 8.78
CA GLN A 123 12.44 5.09 8.07
C GLN A 123 11.20 5.31 7.19
N GLY A 124 10.92 6.57 6.88
CA GLY A 124 9.84 6.97 5.98
C GLY A 124 10.21 6.73 4.51
N TYR A 125 9.20 6.75 3.64
CA TYR A 125 9.39 6.74 2.19
C TYR A 125 9.57 8.17 1.68
N ALA A 126 10.51 8.34 0.75
CA ALA A 126 10.63 9.57 0.01
C ALA A 126 9.34 9.82 -0.81
N ALA A 127 9.06 11.10 -1.07
CA ALA A 127 8.02 11.48 -2.01
C ALA A 127 8.18 10.71 -3.33
N ASN A 128 7.06 10.34 -3.95
CA ASN A 128 6.98 9.67 -5.24
C ASN A 128 7.45 8.21 -5.24
N THR A 129 7.75 7.63 -4.07
CA THR A 129 8.10 6.20 -3.94
C THR A 129 6.87 5.33 -3.71
N VAL A 130 5.90 5.81 -2.94
CA VAL A 130 4.63 5.11 -2.60
C VAL A 130 3.44 6.08 -2.68
N GLY A 131 3.44 6.98 -3.66
CA GLY A 131 2.53 8.13 -3.72
C GLY A 131 3.20 9.39 -3.19
N LEU A 132 2.55 10.15 -2.30
CA LEU A 132 3.12 11.40 -1.74
C LEU A 132 4.31 11.17 -0.79
N GLY A 133 4.59 9.91 -0.41
CA GLY A 133 5.61 9.58 0.57
C GLY A 133 5.25 10.08 1.98
N ASP A 134 6.29 10.28 2.80
CA ASP A 134 6.15 10.71 4.18
C ASP A 134 6.68 12.13 4.39
N ALA A 135 5.80 13.04 4.84
CA ALA A 135 6.19 14.42 5.16
C ALA A 135 7.09 14.48 6.41
N ALA A 136 6.69 13.80 7.49
CA ALA A 136 7.48 13.59 8.71
C ALA A 136 6.93 12.39 9.51
N LEU A 137 7.83 11.57 10.05
CA LEU A 137 7.46 10.48 10.96
C LEU A 137 7.41 10.95 12.41
N ALA A 138 6.62 10.25 13.22
CA ALA A 138 6.62 10.39 14.66
C ALA A 138 7.96 9.92 15.23
N THR A 139 8.35 10.46 16.39
CA THR A 139 9.51 9.94 17.14
C THR A 139 9.17 8.60 17.78
N GLN A 140 7.89 8.41 18.13
CA GLN A 140 7.34 7.14 18.62
C GLN A 140 7.44 6.02 17.59
N ASN A 141 7.82 4.83 18.06
CA ASN A 141 7.93 3.63 17.25
C ASN A 141 6.73 2.69 17.46
N LEU A 142 6.13 2.22 16.36
CA LEU A 142 4.94 1.36 16.38
C LEU A 142 5.12 0.08 17.21
N ARG A 143 6.23 -0.64 16.99
CA ARG A 143 6.54 -1.87 17.74
C ARG A 143 6.64 -1.59 19.23
N THR A 144 7.42 -0.57 19.60
CA THR A 144 7.65 -0.23 21.01
C THR A 144 6.33 0.09 21.71
N LEU A 145 5.43 0.82 21.06
CA LEU A 145 4.10 1.09 21.61
C LEU A 145 3.27 -0.19 21.80
N MET A 146 3.14 -1.01 20.76
CA MET A 146 2.34 -2.24 20.81
C MET A 146 2.85 -3.23 21.87
N THR A 147 4.16 -3.47 21.90
CA THR A 147 4.80 -4.39 22.85
C THR A 147 4.71 -3.89 24.29
N ARG A 148 4.93 -2.59 24.54
CA ARG A 148 4.78 -2.00 25.87
C ARG A 148 3.34 -2.10 26.40
N ALA A 149 2.35 -1.99 25.52
CA ALA A 149 0.94 -2.16 25.86
C ALA A 149 0.51 -3.64 26.00
N GLY A 150 1.41 -4.60 25.77
CA GLY A 150 1.08 -6.03 25.81
C GLY A 150 0.16 -6.48 24.67
N VAL A 151 0.13 -5.74 23.56
CA VAL A 151 -0.59 -6.10 22.33
C VAL A 151 0.30 -6.99 21.48
N ARG A 152 -0.20 -8.17 21.12
CA ARG A 152 0.52 -9.08 20.23
C ARG A 152 0.48 -8.51 18.82
N MET A 153 1.66 -8.28 18.23
CA MET A 153 1.74 -7.79 16.86
C MET A 153 1.29 -8.87 15.86
N PRO A 154 0.60 -8.48 14.79
CA PRO A 154 0.27 -9.37 13.68
C PRO A 154 1.50 -10.01 13.03
N PRO A 155 1.32 -11.15 12.33
CA PRO A 155 2.38 -11.70 11.50
C PRO A 155 2.67 -10.76 10.32
N GLY A 156 3.93 -10.34 10.20
CA GLY A 156 4.45 -9.62 9.04
C GLY A 156 5.60 -10.39 8.39
N ARG A 157 6.65 -9.68 7.96
CA ARG A 157 7.83 -10.29 7.33
C ARG A 157 8.75 -11.03 8.29
N GLY A 158 8.70 -10.71 9.57
CA GLY A 158 9.55 -11.29 10.60
C GLY A 158 9.62 -10.39 11.82
N GLU A 159 10.37 -10.80 12.83
CA GLU A 159 10.65 -9.98 14.00
C GLU A 159 11.40 -8.70 13.59
N GLY A 160 10.96 -7.55 14.08
CA GLY A 160 11.48 -6.24 13.66
C GLY A 160 10.69 -5.61 12.51
N HIS A 161 9.93 -6.41 11.76
CA HIS A 161 9.27 -6.04 10.51
C HIS A 161 7.83 -6.58 10.40
N GLU A 162 7.14 -6.71 11.54
CA GLU A 162 5.75 -7.14 11.66
C GLU A 162 4.78 -6.19 10.94
N ASP A 163 5.14 -4.92 10.83
CA ASP A 163 4.37 -3.89 10.13
C ASP A 163 4.55 -3.96 8.60
N ARG A 164 5.28 -4.96 8.09
CA ARG A 164 5.56 -5.15 6.67
C ARG A 164 5.04 -6.49 6.16
N PHE A 165 4.57 -6.53 4.92
CA PHE A 165 4.09 -7.74 4.27
C PHE A 165 4.54 -7.80 2.82
N LEU A 166 5.14 -8.92 2.42
CA LEU A 166 5.58 -9.14 1.04
C LEU A 166 4.49 -9.88 0.26
N TYR A 167 4.20 -9.41 -0.95
CA TYR A 167 3.28 -10.06 -1.88
C TYR A 167 3.80 -9.96 -3.32
N ILE A 168 3.26 -10.79 -4.21
CA ILE A 168 3.55 -10.74 -5.64
C ILE A 168 2.42 -10.03 -6.35
N ASP A 169 2.76 -9.07 -7.23
CA ASP A 169 1.79 -8.36 -8.04
C ASP A 169 1.34 -9.19 -9.26
N SER A 170 0.39 -8.65 -10.05
CA SER A 170 -0.12 -9.32 -11.25
C SER A 170 0.93 -9.51 -12.37
N ASN A 171 2.05 -8.80 -12.32
CA ASN A 171 3.17 -8.95 -13.26
C ASN A 171 4.25 -9.93 -12.76
N GLY A 172 4.10 -10.47 -11.54
CA GLY A 172 5.08 -11.35 -10.93
C GLY A 172 6.20 -10.63 -10.16
N ASN A 173 6.12 -9.31 -10.00
CA ASN A 173 7.10 -8.55 -9.23
C ASN A 173 6.75 -8.58 -7.74
N ALA A 174 7.78 -8.61 -6.90
CA ALA A 174 7.59 -8.55 -5.46
C ALA A 174 7.38 -7.09 -5.00
N ALA A 175 6.31 -6.85 -4.24
CA ALA A 175 6.00 -5.58 -3.61
C ALA A 175 5.85 -5.74 -2.09
N GLU A 176 6.19 -4.70 -1.33
CA GLU A 176 6.12 -4.69 0.12
C GLU A 176 5.07 -3.69 0.60
N LEU A 177 4.08 -4.17 1.35
CA LEU A 177 3.16 -3.33 2.11
C LEU A 177 3.80 -2.89 3.41
N GLN A 178 3.47 -1.68 3.87
CA GLN A 178 3.78 -1.26 5.22
C GLN A 178 2.62 -0.52 5.89
N VAL A 179 2.32 -0.90 7.13
CA VAL A 179 1.28 -0.29 7.97
C VAL A 179 1.86 0.78 8.89
N CYS A 180 1.16 1.91 8.97
CA CYS A 180 1.36 2.94 9.98
C CYS A 180 0.02 3.44 10.50
N PHE A 181 0.07 4.29 11.52
CA PHE A 181 -1.09 5.01 12.01
C PHE A 181 -0.81 6.50 12.06
N GLN A 182 -1.81 7.33 11.76
CA GLN A 182 -1.71 8.78 11.89
C GLN A 182 -3.08 9.39 12.21
N TRP A 183 -3.05 10.65 12.66
CA TRP A 183 -4.22 11.50 12.71
C TRP A 183 -4.31 12.38 11.45
N ASN A 184 -5.45 12.35 10.78
CA ASN A 184 -5.77 13.26 9.67
C ASN A 184 -6.61 14.43 10.18
N THR A 185 -6.24 15.65 9.79
CA THR A 185 -7.02 16.85 10.13
C THR A 185 -8.39 16.83 9.47
N SER A 186 -9.32 17.61 10.04
CA SER A 186 -10.62 17.84 9.41
C SER A 186 -10.44 18.35 7.97
N GLY A 187 -11.32 17.91 7.07
CA GLY A 187 -11.25 18.23 5.64
C GLY A 187 -10.25 17.39 4.83
N THR A 188 -9.48 16.49 5.45
CA THR A 188 -8.61 15.57 4.70
C THR A 188 -9.46 14.63 3.83
N ALA A 189 -9.30 14.72 2.51
CA ALA A 189 -10.14 14.01 1.53
C ALA A 189 -10.11 12.49 1.68
N SER A 190 -8.93 11.93 1.95
CA SER A 190 -8.71 10.49 2.22
C SER A 190 -9.27 10.01 3.57
N GLY A 191 -10.08 10.81 4.25
CA GLY A 191 -10.65 10.54 5.56
C GLY A 191 -10.01 11.39 6.65
N ALA A 192 -10.84 12.02 7.48
CA ALA A 192 -10.42 12.76 8.67
C ALA A 192 -10.47 11.86 9.92
N GLY A 193 -9.68 12.20 10.94
CA GLY A 193 -9.61 11.44 12.19
C GLY A 193 -8.46 10.43 12.23
N ASN A 194 -8.57 9.43 13.10
CA ASN A 194 -7.57 8.36 13.20
C ASN A 194 -7.65 7.45 11.96
N VAL A 195 -6.52 7.23 11.30
CA VAL A 195 -6.44 6.34 10.14
C VAL A 195 -5.28 5.36 10.28
N MET A 196 -5.50 4.15 9.77
CA MET A 196 -4.42 3.23 9.44
C MET A 196 -3.95 3.56 8.02
N VAL A 197 -2.68 3.90 7.89
CA VAL A 197 -2.03 4.20 6.61
C VAL A 197 -1.44 2.90 6.08
N ILE A 198 -1.84 2.49 4.88
CA ILE A 198 -1.27 1.35 4.17
C ILE A 198 -0.49 1.88 2.97
N ARG A 199 0.82 1.66 2.99
CA ARG A 199 1.77 2.10 1.96
C ARG A 199 2.22 0.91 1.12
N GLY A 200 2.65 1.16 -0.12
CA GLY A 200 3.21 0.13 -0.99
C GLY A 200 2.16 -0.69 -1.76
N LEU A 201 0.96 -0.14 -1.95
CA LEU A 201 -0.13 -0.82 -2.65
C LEU A 201 0.05 -0.69 -4.16
N THR A 202 0.03 -1.80 -4.88
CA THR A 202 -0.19 -1.79 -6.33
C THR A 202 -1.66 -1.47 -6.62
N PRO A 203 -2.00 -0.81 -7.75
CA PRO A 203 -3.38 -0.47 -8.10
C PRO A 203 -4.35 -1.64 -8.01
N ASP A 204 -3.95 -2.83 -8.47
CA ASP A 204 -4.82 -4.02 -8.44
C ASP A 204 -5.11 -4.49 -7.01
N LEU A 205 -4.09 -4.52 -6.14
CA LEU A 205 -4.29 -4.89 -4.74
C LEU A 205 -5.12 -3.83 -4.02
N ALA A 206 -4.95 -2.55 -4.36
CA ALA A 206 -5.72 -1.47 -3.77
C ALA A 206 -7.23 -1.63 -4.06
N ARG A 207 -7.60 -1.91 -5.32
CA ARG A 207 -9.00 -2.23 -5.69
C ARG A 207 -9.54 -3.44 -4.96
N PHE A 208 -8.73 -4.51 -4.90
CA PHE A 208 -9.13 -5.74 -4.23
C PHE A 208 -9.39 -5.50 -2.74
N MET A 209 -8.49 -4.78 -2.07
CA MET A 209 -8.59 -4.51 -0.65
C MET A 209 -9.76 -3.58 -0.32
N ASP A 210 -10.00 -2.58 -1.16
CA ASP A 210 -11.13 -1.68 -1.06
C ASP A 210 -12.47 -2.41 -1.15
N GLN A 211 -12.64 -3.22 -2.20
CA GLN A 211 -13.80 -4.10 -2.34
C GLN A 211 -13.96 -5.05 -1.15
N ALA A 212 -12.86 -5.52 -0.55
CA ALA A 212 -12.90 -6.39 0.63
C ALA A 212 -13.20 -5.64 1.95
N ILE A 213 -13.03 -4.32 2.00
CA ILE A 213 -13.24 -3.49 3.20
C ILE A 213 -14.65 -2.88 3.21
N ASP A 214 -15.11 -2.29 2.12
CA ASP A 214 -16.40 -1.60 2.08
C ASP A 214 -17.28 -1.97 0.87
N GLY A 215 -16.89 -2.98 0.10
CA GLY A 215 -17.74 -3.64 -0.88
C GLY A 215 -17.77 -2.98 -2.25
N LYS A 216 -17.08 -1.85 -2.45
CA LYS A 216 -16.99 -1.17 -3.74
C LYS A 216 -15.53 -0.79 -4.04
N PRO A 217 -15.04 -1.00 -5.27
CA PRO A 217 -13.68 -0.60 -5.65
C PRO A 217 -13.63 0.88 -6.06
N ASP A 218 -13.85 1.80 -5.12
CA ASP A 218 -13.76 3.24 -5.31
C ASP A 218 -12.67 3.89 -4.46
N SER A 219 -11.86 4.76 -5.06
CA SER A 219 -10.65 5.27 -4.38
C SER A 219 -10.90 6.44 -3.42
N ARG A 220 -12.12 6.99 -3.39
CA ARG A 220 -12.44 8.27 -2.74
C ARG A 220 -13.60 8.21 -1.76
N GLU A 221 -14.44 7.18 -1.84
CA GLU A 221 -15.61 7.05 -0.99
C GLU A 221 -15.32 5.98 0.05
N GLY A 222 -16.34 5.53 0.77
CA GLY A 222 -16.15 4.44 1.73
C GLY A 222 -15.15 4.75 2.87
N ARG A 223 -14.56 3.69 3.41
CA ARG A 223 -13.66 3.71 4.57
C ARG A 223 -12.19 3.59 4.18
N PHE A 224 -11.91 3.20 2.95
CA PHE A 224 -10.57 2.96 2.46
C PHE A 224 -10.30 3.86 1.24
N ARG A 225 -9.44 4.86 1.40
CA ARG A 225 -9.28 5.94 0.40
C ARG A 225 -7.84 6.20 0.04
N ILE A 226 -7.58 6.54 -1.22
CA ILE A 226 -6.25 6.89 -1.69
C ILE A 226 -5.75 8.20 -1.06
N GLN A 227 -4.47 8.23 -0.68
CA GLN A 227 -3.81 9.43 -0.18
C GLN A 227 -3.55 10.43 -1.32
N GLY A 228 -3.72 11.73 -1.03
CA GLY A 228 -3.23 12.79 -1.91
C GLY A 228 -4.18 13.17 -3.04
N ARG A 229 -5.33 12.50 -3.13
CA ARG A 229 -6.40 12.92 -4.04
C ARG A 229 -7.31 13.95 -3.35
N PRO A 230 -7.69 15.05 -4.02
CA PRO A 230 -8.65 16.02 -3.48
C PRO A 230 -10.01 15.38 -3.14
N ALA A 231 -10.84 16.07 -2.36
CA ALA A 231 -12.23 15.66 -2.14
C ALA A 231 -13.08 15.95 -3.39
N HIS A 232 -14.22 15.28 -3.54
CA HIS A 232 -15.21 15.67 -4.55
C HIS A 232 -15.69 17.09 -4.24
N ALA A 233 -15.53 17.99 -5.21
CA ALA A 233 -15.80 19.42 -5.04
C ALA A 233 -16.85 19.95 -6.03
N GLY A 234 -17.27 19.14 -7.01
CA GLY A 234 -18.24 19.53 -8.02
C GLY A 234 -19.67 19.11 -7.69
N THR A 235 -20.64 20.01 -7.88
CA THR A 235 -22.08 19.70 -7.89
C THR A 235 -22.46 18.70 -8.98
N ALA A 236 -21.67 18.60 -10.06
CA ALA A 236 -21.81 17.60 -11.13
C ALA A 236 -21.28 16.20 -10.75
N GLU A 237 -20.55 16.09 -9.64
CA GLU A 237 -20.00 14.83 -9.13
C GLU A 237 -20.87 14.23 -8.02
N ALA A 238 -21.82 15.02 -7.49
CA ALA A 238 -22.82 14.54 -6.56
C ALA A 238 -23.70 13.47 -7.24
N ASN A 239 -23.61 12.23 -6.77
CA ASN A 239 -24.26 11.03 -7.34
C ASN A 239 -23.63 10.49 -8.63
N ALA A 240 -22.44 10.95 -9.03
CA ALA A 240 -21.68 10.26 -10.06
C ALA A 240 -21.16 8.91 -9.54
N PRO A 241 -20.96 7.88 -10.40
CA PRO A 241 -20.28 6.66 -9.99
C PRO A 241 -18.90 6.97 -9.39
N GLY A 242 -18.56 6.31 -8.28
CA GLY A 242 -17.29 6.47 -7.59
C GLY A 242 -16.10 6.32 -8.55
N THR A 243 -15.08 7.16 -8.38
CA THR A 243 -13.90 7.10 -9.23
C THR A 243 -13.03 5.91 -8.85
N GLN A 244 -12.81 5.00 -9.81
CA GLN A 244 -11.93 3.85 -9.63
C GLN A 244 -10.51 4.28 -9.20
N TRP A 245 -9.79 3.34 -8.57
CA TRP A 245 -8.36 3.45 -8.33
C TRP A 245 -7.62 3.74 -9.65
N GLU A 246 -6.69 4.68 -9.64
CA GLU A 246 -5.93 5.10 -10.83
C GLU A 246 -4.87 4.06 -11.20
N ALA A 247 -4.45 4.11 -12.48
CA ALA A 247 -3.45 3.23 -13.08
C ALA A 247 -3.82 1.74 -13.04
N ASN A 248 -3.26 0.95 -13.93
CA ASN A 248 -3.27 -0.51 -13.78
C ASN A 248 -1.83 -0.96 -13.49
N ASN A 249 -1.64 -2.24 -13.17
CA ASN A 249 -0.30 -2.75 -12.96
C ASN A 249 0.55 -2.76 -14.24
N THR A 250 0.08 -2.26 -15.39
CA THR A 250 0.87 -2.17 -16.64
C THR A 250 1.50 -0.79 -16.86
N GLU A 251 1.23 0.19 -16.00
CA GLU A 251 1.79 1.54 -16.11
C GLU A 251 3.04 1.70 -15.23
N GLY A 252 4.15 2.07 -15.86
CA GLY A 252 5.43 2.33 -15.21
C GLY A 252 5.51 3.67 -14.45
N VAL A 253 6.26 3.69 -13.35
CA VAL A 253 6.74 4.93 -12.71
C VAL A 253 7.96 5.46 -13.46
N ASN A 254 7.97 6.75 -13.81
CA ASN A 254 9.22 7.43 -14.16
C ASN A 254 10.12 7.50 -12.91
N ILE A 255 11.06 6.57 -12.79
CA ILE A 255 12.04 6.57 -11.70
C ILE A 255 13.15 7.58 -12.02
N ALA A 256 13.09 8.71 -11.30
CA ALA A 256 14.12 9.71 -11.00
C ALA A 256 14.26 10.96 -11.92
N ASP A 257 14.30 12.12 -11.26
CA ASP A 257 15.29 13.16 -11.58
C ASP A 257 15.95 13.66 -10.28
N SER A 258 17.08 13.05 -9.93
CA SER A 258 18.15 13.71 -9.19
C SER A 258 19.33 13.82 -10.15
N ALA A 259 19.26 14.77 -11.08
CA ALA A 259 20.31 15.46 -11.85
C ALA A 259 21.54 14.68 -12.39
N SER A 260 21.64 13.35 -12.30
CA SER A 260 22.89 12.64 -12.64
C SER A 260 22.72 11.23 -13.21
N ASN A 261 21.50 10.80 -13.56
CA ASN A 261 21.33 9.56 -14.32
C ASN A 261 20.31 9.72 -15.46
N SER A 262 20.74 10.45 -16.49
CA SER A 262 20.00 10.75 -17.74
C SER A 262 20.01 9.58 -18.74
N ALA A 263 19.61 8.37 -18.33
CA ALA A 263 19.57 7.25 -19.28
C ALA A 263 18.30 7.20 -20.15
N MET A 264 17.31 8.09 -19.96
CA MET A 264 16.07 8.11 -20.80
C MET A 264 15.51 9.50 -21.14
N THR A 265 16.26 10.59 -20.93
CA THR A 265 15.71 11.96 -21.05
C THR A 265 15.78 12.58 -22.45
N SER A 266 16.06 11.83 -23.52
CA SER A 266 16.25 12.46 -24.86
C SER A 266 15.63 11.76 -26.07
N SER A 267 14.90 10.64 -25.93
CA SER A 267 14.26 9.99 -27.10
C SER A 267 12.75 10.10 -27.19
N ASP A 268 12.07 10.74 -26.23
CA ASP A 268 10.63 10.98 -26.38
C ASP A 268 10.26 12.30 -25.69
N GLY A 269 9.91 13.31 -26.48
CA GLY A 269 9.63 14.68 -26.03
C GLY A 269 8.32 14.78 -25.25
N ARG A 270 8.29 14.21 -24.04
CA ARG A 270 7.11 14.21 -23.16
C ARG A 270 7.44 14.86 -21.81
N PRO A 271 6.48 15.62 -21.25
CA PRO A 271 6.71 16.35 -20.01
C PRO A 271 7.04 15.40 -18.87
N ALA A 272 8.04 15.76 -18.06
CA ALA A 272 8.37 15.07 -16.83
C ALA A 272 7.10 14.94 -15.97
N ILE A 273 6.87 13.75 -15.40
CA ILE A 273 5.76 13.54 -14.48
C ILE A 273 6.11 14.27 -13.18
N ASN A 274 5.66 15.51 -13.09
CA ASN A 274 5.64 16.26 -11.85
C ASN A 274 4.61 15.61 -10.93
N ASN A 275 5.09 14.86 -9.95
CA ASN A 275 4.27 14.42 -8.82
C ASN A 275 4.07 15.62 -7.87
N ALA A 276 3.37 16.63 -8.37
CA ALA A 276 2.93 17.79 -7.61
C ALA A 276 1.59 17.44 -6.93
N SER A 277 1.39 17.95 -5.72
CA SER A 277 0.17 17.80 -4.93
C SER A 277 -1.09 18.00 -5.79
N GLY A 278 -1.83 16.91 -6.05
CA GLY A 278 -2.97 16.89 -6.98
C GLY A 278 -2.95 15.73 -7.97
N SER A 279 -1.80 15.06 -8.16
CA SER A 279 -1.67 13.87 -9.01
C SER A 279 -1.29 12.64 -8.19
N ALA A 280 -2.24 12.13 -7.42
CA ALA A 280 -2.08 10.88 -6.68
C ALA A 280 -2.44 9.67 -7.57
N GLY A 281 -1.53 9.33 -8.48
CA GLY A 281 -1.66 8.18 -9.37
C GLY A 281 -1.15 8.51 -10.76
N GLY A 282 -0.58 7.52 -11.44
CA GLY A 282 0.02 7.68 -12.75
C GLY A 282 -0.96 8.31 -13.74
N THR A 283 -0.44 9.16 -14.62
CA THR A 283 -1.20 9.60 -15.79
C THR A 283 -1.42 8.39 -16.71
N ALA A 284 -2.64 8.22 -17.24
CA ALA A 284 -3.03 7.19 -18.23
C ALA A 284 -2.22 7.20 -19.56
N THR A 285 -1.13 7.96 -19.62
CA THR A 285 -0.19 8.11 -20.72
C THR A 285 1.23 7.61 -20.37
N GLY A 286 1.38 6.93 -19.23
CA GLY A 286 2.62 6.28 -18.81
C GLY A 286 3.07 5.21 -19.81
N ARG A 287 4.36 4.88 -19.81
CA ARG A 287 4.89 3.83 -20.67
C ARG A 287 4.48 2.46 -20.10
N THR A 288 4.27 1.49 -20.99
CA THR A 288 3.78 0.15 -20.69
C THR A 288 4.77 -0.91 -21.16
N LEU A 289 6.03 -0.82 -20.74
CA LEU A 289 7.01 -1.86 -21.03
C LEU A 289 7.00 -2.90 -19.91
N ASP A 290 7.34 -4.15 -20.23
CA ASP A 290 7.36 -5.26 -19.28
C ASP A 290 8.47 -5.13 -18.23
N GLU A 291 9.46 -4.27 -18.47
CA GLU A 291 10.52 -3.92 -17.51
C GLU A 291 10.17 -2.77 -16.54
N ASP A 292 9.05 -2.06 -16.72
CA ASP A 292 8.76 -0.91 -15.88
C ASP A 292 8.22 -1.30 -14.51
N ARG A 293 8.66 -0.56 -13.49
CA ARG A 293 8.17 -0.76 -12.13
C ARG A 293 6.74 -0.24 -11.99
N VAL A 294 5.87 -1.10 -11.47
CA VAL A 294 4.49 -0.76 -11.12
C VAL A 294 4.46 0.39 -10.12
N ILE A 295 3.53 1.31 -10.32
CA ILE A 295 3.27 2.39 -9.37
C ILE A 295 2.82 1.85 -8.01
N LEU A 296 3.41 2.38 -6.95
CA LEU A 296 3.01 2.10 -5.59
C LEU A 296 2.22 3.28 -5.03
N LEU A 297 1.10 2.95 -4.38
CA LEU A 297 0.14 3.88 -3.82
C LEU A 297 0.16 3.82 -2.29
N THR A 298 -0.36 4.87 -1.68
CA THR A 298 -0.69 4.92 -0.26
C THR A 298 -2.17 5.17 -0.09
N ALA A 299 -2.77 4.48 0.86
CA ALA A 299 -4.18 4.61 1.18
C ALA A 299 -4.38 4.72 2.69
N HIS A 300 -5.49 5.33 3.07
CA HIS A 300 -5.92 5.51 4.44
C HIS A 300 -7.19 4.71 4.69
N TRP A 301 -7.13 3.84 5.70
CA TRP A 301 -8.29 3.17 6.25
C TRP A 301 -8.74 3.91 7.51
N ILE A 302 -9.95 4.46 7.48
CA ILE A 302 -10.55 5.17 8.61
C ILE A 302 -10.81 4.21 9.78
N MET A 303 -10.21 4.54 10.92
CA MET A 303 -10.34 3.77 12.15
C MET A 303 -11.50 4.35 12.97
N GLU A 304 -12.47 3.49 13.26
CA GLU A 304 -13.53 3.80 14.21
C GLU A 304 -12.97 3.69 15.63
N GLN A 305 -13.45 4.56 16.52
CA GLN A 305 -13.21 4.49 17.96
C GLN A 305 -14.32 3.67 18.61
#